data_AF-A0AAV6TN88-F1
#
_entry.id   AF-A0AAV6TN88-F1
#
_cell.length_a   1.000
_cell.length_b   1.000
_cell.length_c   1.000
_cell.angle_alpha   90.00
_cell.angle_beta   90.00
_cell.angle_gamma   90.00
#
_symmetry.space_group_name_H-M   'P 1'
#
loop_
_entity.id
_entity.type
_entity.pdbx_description
1 polymer ?
#
loop_
_entity_poly.entity_id
_entity_poly.type
_entity_poly.pdbx_seq_one_letter_code
_entity_poly.pdbx_strand_id
1 'polypeptide(L)'
;MLCLLECPGWVQRASPVVACSFEDLGRSVGDERQRPHGTMTVGHLAKVMQDLFGEVSYVAIDVDSYQYPTGSGRVTFRYNRSYAIAVTNAFILICTGRFKKKVQIQPYLEKDGGACESCGRPNAFQFCRSCLRNFCCDERLPPTRRRRQPC
;
A
#
# COMPACT_ATOMS: atom_id res chain seq x y z
N MET A 1 -19.80 -18.98 -3.35
CA MET A 1 -18.89 -20.08 -3.72
C MET A 1 -17.54 -19.44 -4.03
N LEU A 2 -16.72 -19.27 -2.98
CA LEU A 2 -15.33 -18.83 -3.11
C LEU A 2 -14.54 -20.07 -3.53
N CYS A 3 -13.89 -20.02 -4.70
CA CYS A 3 -12.91 -21.03 -5.06
C CYS A 3 -11.68 -20.84 -4.16
N LEU A 4 -11.65 -21.60 -3.07
CA LEU A 4 -10.40 -22.04 -2.49
C LEU A 4 -9.76 -23.00 -3.48
N LEU A 5 -8.70 -22.56 -4.13
CA LEU A 5 -7.66 -23.44 -4.64
C LEU A 5 -6.35 -22.98 -4.01
N GLU A 6 -5.75 -23.92 -3.30
CA GLU A 6 -4.51 -23.83 -2.57
C GLU A 6 -3.39 -23.30 -3.48
N CYS A 7 -2.69 -22.26 -3.02
CA CYS A 7 -1.40 -21.88 -3.59
C CYS A 7 -0.28 -22.53 -2.74
N PRO A 8 0.48 -23.49 -3.29
CA PRO A 8 1.64 -24.05 -2.62
C PRO A 8 2.76 -23.00 -2.57
N GLY A 9 3.25 -22.71 -1.37
CA GLY A 9 4.67 -22.37 -1.16
C GLY A 9 5.23 -21.07 -1.73
N TRP A 10 4.46 -20.00 -1.93
CA TRP A 10 5.02 -18.67 -2.20
C TRP A 10 4.87 -17.74 -0.99
N VAL A 11 5.80 -17.95 -0.05
CA VAL A 11 6.40 -16.97 0.86
C VAL A 11 5.48 -16.28 1.87
N GLN A 12 5.52 -16.83 3.08
CA GLN A 12 5.34 -16.16 4.35
C GLN A 12 6.26 -14.93 4.49
N ARG A 13 5.78 -13.88 5.18
CA ARG A 13 6.44 -12.58 5.52
C ARG A 13 6.25 -11.48 4.47
N ALA A 14 5.51 -10.43 4.88
CA ALA A 14 5.48 -9.10 4.27
C ALA A 14 5.80 -9.06 2.77
N SER A 15 4.90 -9.60 1.94
CA SER A 15 4.98 -9.42 0.49
C SER A 15 5.14 -7.92 0.20
N PRO A 16 6.02 -7.51 -0.73
CA PRO A 16 6.38 -6.11 -0.99
C PRO A 16 5.26 -5.36 -1.74
N VAL A 17 4.05 -5.37 -1.17
CA VAL A 17 2.81 -4.83 -1.71
C VAL A 17 2.42 -3.62 -0.89
N VAL A 18 2.14 -2.52 -1.58
CA VAL A 18 1.59 -1.30 -0.98
C VAL A 18 0.16 -1.07 -1.49
N ALA A 19 -0.69 -0.60 -0.59
CA ALA A 19 -1.96 0.01 -0.93
C ALA A 19 -1.73 1.50 -1.23
N CYS A 20 -2.42 2.00 -2.26
CA CYS A 20 -2.38 3.38 -2.69
C CYS A 20 -3.79 3.96 -2.65
N SER A 21 -3.96 5.12 -2.01
CA SER A 21 -5.22 5.88 -2.05
C SER A 21 -4.98 7.22 -2.73
N PHE A 22 -5.84 7.58 -3.68
CA PHE A 22 -5.69 8.78 -4.51
C PHE A 22 -6.64 9.89 -4.04
N GLU A 23 -6.08 10.99 -3.55
CA GLU A 23 -6.83 12.18 -3.17
C GLU A 23 -6.59 13.30 -4.21
N ASP A 24 -7.68 13.86 -4.72
CA ASP A 24 -7.62 15.03 -5.62
C ASP A 24 -7.31 16.29 -4.78
N LEU A 25 -6.22 16.99 -5.10
CA LEU A 25 -5.82 18.23 -4.41
C LEU A 25 -6.40 19.51 -5.04
N GLY A 26 -7.39 19.38 -5.92
CA GLY A 26 -7.97 20.51 -6.65
C GLY A 26 -7.12 20.98 -7.84
N ARG A 27 -7.74 21.85 -8.67
CA ARG A 27 -7.20 22.33 -9.95
C ARG A 27 -5.95 23.20 -9.77
N SER A 28 -4.96 23.05 -10.65
CA SER A 28 -4.14 24.21 -11.02
C SER A 28 -5.05 25.23 -11.68
N VAL A 29 -5.22 26.39 -11.03
CA VAL A 29 -5.91 27.56 -11.57
C VAL A 29 -5.31 27.86 -12.96
N GLY A 30 -6.12 27.81 -14.03
CA GLY A 30 -5.66 28.31 -15.34
C GLY A 30 -6.15 27.67 -16.64
N ASP A 31 -7.10 26.72 -16.67
CA ASP A 31 -7.68 26.30 -17.97
C ASP A 31 -9.12 25.79 -17.83
N GLU A 32 -10.07 26.54 -18.39
CA GLU A 32 -11.52 26.37 -18.23
C GLU A 32 -12.14 25.42 -19.26
N ARG A 33 -11.34 24.75 -20.10
CA ARG A 33 -11.82 23.77 -21.06
C ARG A 33 -11.04 22.46 -20.98
N GLN A 34 -11.40 21.56 -20.06
CA GLN A 34 -11.40 20.11 -20.33
C GLN A 34 -12.12 19.28 -19.24
N ARG A 35 -12.63 18.14 -19.70
CA ARG A 35 -13.45 17.08 -19.10
C ARG A 35 -12.98 16.51 -17.73
N PRO A 36 -13.87 15.80 -17.00
CA PRO A 36 -13.82 15.65 -15.55
C PRO A 36 -12.71 14.67 -15.13
N HIS A 37 -12.05 14.99 -14.01
CA HIS A 37 -11.13 14.13 -13.24
C HIS A 37 -10.15 13.30 -14.09
N GLY A 38 -8.95 13.83 -14.35
CA GLY A 38 -7.87 13.03 -14.95
C GLY A 38 -7.67 11.71 -14.20
N THR A 39 -8.13 10.62 -14.79
CA THR A 39 -8.14 9.30 -14.16
C THR A 39 -6.71 8.76 -14.12
N MET A 40 -6.27 8.32 -12.94
CA MET A 40 -4.99 7.64 -12.81
C MET A 40 -5.07 6.32 -13.58
N THR A 41 -4.21 6.11 -14.57
CA THR A 41 -4.16 4.84 -15.31
C THR A 41 -3.13 3.90 -14.68
N VAL A 42 -3.31 2.59 -14.88
CA VAL A 42 -2.39 1.55 -14.36
C VAL A 42 -0.95 1.81 -14.82
N GLY A 43 -0.77 2.08 -16.12
CA GLY A 43 0.56 2.35 -16.69
C GLY A 43 1.20 3.63 -16.16
N HIS A 44 0.42 4.68 -15.90
CA HIS A 44 0.95 5.92 -15.34
C HIS A 44 1.40 5.72 -13.89
N LEU A 45 0.60 5.02 -13.08
CA LEU A 45 0.95 4.68 -11.71
C LEU A 45 2.20 3.80 -11.64
N ALA A 46 2.28 2.77 -12.50
CA ALA A 46 3.43 1.88 -12.58
C ALA A 46 4.72 2.66 -12.86
N LYS A 47 4.69 3.58 -13.85
CA LYS A 47 5.85 4.38 -14.21
C LYS A 47 6.29 5.31 -13.09
N VAL A 48 5.36 6.04 -12.47
CA VAL A 48 5.68 6.93 -11.34
C VAL A 48 6.29 6.16 -10.17
N MET A 49 5.70 5.01 -9.80
CA MET A 49 6.22 4.18 -8.72
C MET A 49 7.60 3.59 -9.04
N GLN A 50 7.81 3.21 -10.30
CA GLN A 50 9.09 2.71 -10.78
C GLN A 50 10.19 3.77 -10.72
N ASP A 51 9.88 5.00 -11.16
CA ASP A 51 10.81 6.12 -11.18
C ASP A 51 11.19 6.59 -9.76
N LEU A 52 10.24 6.53 -8.80
CA LEU A 52 10.46 7.01 -7.43
C LEU A 52 11.09 5.97 -6.49
N PHE A 53 10.69 4.70 -6.61
CA PHE A 53 11.02 3.68 -5.61
C PHE A 53 11.78 2.48 -6.18
N GLY A 54 11.73 2.25 -7.49
CA GLY A 54 12.39 1.14 -8.18
C GLY A 54 11.42 0.11 -8.76
N GLU A 55 11.96 -0.98 -9.28
CA GLU A 55 11.24 -1.92 -10.16
C GLU A 55 9.91 -2.45 -9.59
N VAL A 56 8.83 -2.25 -10.36
CA VAL A 56 7.47 -2.67 -10.04
C VAL A 56 7.15 -3.95 -10.82
N SER A 57 6.69 -4.98 -10.11
CA SER A 57 6.30 -6.27 -10.71
C SER A 57 4.84 -6.30 -11.14
N TYR A 58 3.95 -5.63 -10.40
CA TYR A 58 2.51 -5.67 -10.67
C TYR A 58 1.82 -4.40 -10.16
N VAL A 59 0.81 -3.93 -10.89
CA VAL A 59 -0.05 -2.82 -10.48
C VAL A 59 -1.50 -3.17 -10.77
N ALA A 60 -2.37 -2.94 -9.79
CA ALA A 60 -3.81 -3.00 -9.95
C ALA A 60 -4.45 -1.70 -9.47
N ILE A 61 -5.49 -1.25 -10.17
CA ILE A 61 -6.39 -0.20 -9.68
C ILE A 61 -7.64 -0.93 -9.20
N ASP A 62 -8.08 -0.61 -7.99
CA ASP A 62 -9.30 -1.20 -7.47
C ASP A 62 -10.50 -0.54 -8.17
N VAL A 63 -11.43 -1.38 -8.60
CA VAL A 63 -12.64 -0.97 -9.31
C VAL A 63 -13.86 -1.47 -8.55
N ASP A 64 -14.96 -0.74 -8.66
CA ASP A 64 -16.25 -1.12 -8.08
C ASP A 64 -16.95 -2.22 -8.91
N SER A 65 -18.19 -2.56 -8.54
CA SER A 65 -19.03 -3.54 -9.25
C SER A 65 -19.37 -3.14 -10.69
N TYR A 66 -19.19 -1.87 -11.05
CA TYR A 66 -19.46 -1.29 -12.37
C TYR A 66 -18.17 -0.97 -13.13
N GLN A 67 -17.02 -1.49 -12.67
CA GLN A 67 -15.69 -1.26 -13.25
C GLN A 67 -15.23 0.21 -13.21
N TYR A 68 -15.79 1.04 -12.32
CA TYR A 68 -15.29 2.39 -12.10
C TYR A 68 -14.13 2.37 -11.09
N PRO A 69 -13.02 3.09 -11.37
CA PRO A 69 -11.93 3.24 -10.42
C PRO A 69 -12.43 3.83 -9.10
N THR A 70 -12.19 3.13 -7.99
CA THR A 70 -12.63 3.55 -6.65
C THR A 70 -11.78 4.69 -6.07
N GLY A 71 -10.68 5.03 -6.73
CA GLY A 71 -9.68 5.93 -6.17
C GLY A 71 -8.63 5.22 -5.30
N SER A 72 -8.54 3.89 -5.36
CA SER A 72 -7.47 3.12 -4.72
C SER A 72 -6.78 2.15 -5.69
N GLY A 73 -5.61 1.67 -5.30
CA GLY A 73 -4.87 0.68 -6.06
C GLY A 73 -3.82 -0.05 -5.23
N ARG A 74 -3.21 -1.07 -5.83
CA ARG A 74 -2.19 -1.91 -5.23
C ARG A 74 -0.98 -1.97 -6.14
N VAL A 75 0.21 -1.88 -5.55
CA VAL A 75 1.49 -1.93 -6.26
C VAL A 75 2.38 -2.95 -5.58
N THR A 76 2.89 -3.90 -6.36
CA THR A 76 3.83 -4.93 -5.91
C THR A 76 5.20 -4.61 -6.47
N PHE A 77 6.19 -4.42 -5.60
CA PHE A 77 7.57 -4.22 -6.00
C PHE A 77 8.30 -5.54 -6.20
N ARG A 78 9.33 -5.55 -7.05
CA ARG A 78 10.21 -6.70 -7.20
C ARG A 78 11.13 -6.89 -5.99
N TYR A 79 11.55 -5.80 -5.36
CA TYR A 79 12.53 -5.81 -4.28
C TYR A 79 11.97 -5.20 -2.99
N ASN A 80 12.31 -5.82 -1.84
CA ASN A 80 11.93 -5.33 -0.52
C ASN A 80 12.47 -3.92 -0.22
N ARG A 81 13.62 -3.55 -0.80
CA ARG A 81 14.18 -2.19 -0.65
C ARG A 81 13.25 -1.12 -1.24
N SER A 82 12.68 -1.37 -2.41
CA SER A 82 11.73 -0.45 -3.06
C SER A 82 10.46 -0.31 -2.24
N TYR A 83 9.94 -1.43 -1.73
CA TYR A 83 8.82 -1.44 -0.79
C TYR A 83 9.10 -0.64 0.48
N ALA A 84 10.26 -0.84 1.11
CA ALA A 84 10.66 -0.13 2.33
C ALA A 84 10.65 1.38 2.12
N ILE A 85 11.30 1.85 1.05
CA ILE A 85 11.36 3.28 0.72
C ILE A 85 9.94 3.83 0.46
N ALA A 86 9.10 3.10 -0.28
CA ALA A 86 7.73 3.52 -0.58
C ALA A 86 6.90 3.69 0.70
N VAL A 87 6.93 2.71 1.61
CA VAL A 87 6.20 2.74 2.88
C VAL A 87 6.72 3.85 3.80
N THR A 88 8.03 4.09 3.84
CA THR A 88 8.62 5.19 4.62
C THR A 88 8.20 6.56 4.11
N ASN A 89 8.08 6.74 2.79
CA ASN A 89 7.68 8.03 2.21
C ASN A 89 6.22 8.38 2.50
N ALA A 90 5.33 7.38 2.67
CA ALA A 90 3.93 7.47 3.09
C ALA A 90 2.98 8.32 2.19
N PHE A 91 3.47 9.36 1.53
CA PHE A 91 2.74 10.22 0.64
C PHE A 91 3.62 10.65 -0.53
N ILE A 92 3.06 10.67 -1.72
CA ILE A 92 3.68 11.28 -2.90
C ILE A 92 2.70 12.24 -3.56
N LEU A 93 3.24 13.23 -4.26
CA LEU A 93 2.46 14.17 -5.06
C LEU A 93 2.71 13.89 -6.54
N ILE A 94 1.65 13.54 -7.28
CA ILE A 94 1.70 13.34 -8.71
C ILE A 94 1.11 14.57 -9.39
N CYS A 95 1.97 15.31 -10.09
CA CYS A 95 1.60 16.49 -10.86
C CYS A 95 1.74 16.17 -12.35
N THR A 96 0.63 16.25 -13.08
CA THR A 96 0.60 16.18 -14.54
C THR A 96 0.02 17.47 -15.09
N GLY A 97 0.17 17.72 -16.40
CA GLY A 97 -0.49 18.85 -17.06
C GLY A 97 -2.02 18.81 -17.01
N ARG A 98 -2.63 17.70 -16.54
CA ARG A 98 -4.08 17.52 -16.50
C ARG A 98 -4.65 17.38 -15.08
N PHE A 99 -3.85 16.96 -14.11
CA PHE A 99 -4.31 16.73 -12.74
C PHE A 99 -3.17 16.80 -11.74
N LYS A 100 -3.52 17.11 -10.48
CA LYS A 100 -2.65 17.00 -9.31
C LYS A 100 -3.32 16.10 -8.28
N LYS A 101 -2.67 14.98 -7.95
CA LYS A 101 -3.18 13.97 -7.01
C LYS A 101 -2.16 13.71 -5.92
N LYS A 102 -2.60 13.71 -4.67
CA LYS A 102 -1.83 13.18 -3.55
C LYS A 102 -2.11 11.69 -3.46
N VAL A 103 -1.06 10.89 -3.46
CA VAL A 103 -1.18 9.44 -3.29
C VAL A 103 -0.67 9.09 -1.91
N GLN A 104 -1.54 8.53 -1.09
CA GLN A 104 -1.15 7.95 0.19
C GLN A 104 -0.70 6.52 -0.04
N ILE A 105 0.50 6.18 0.41
CA ILE A 105 1.10 4.85 0.33
C ILE A 105 1.01 4.22 1.73
N GLN A 106 0.36 3.06 1.80
CA GLN A 106 0.23 2.29 3.02
C GLN A 106 0.77 0.86 2.81
N PRO A 107 1.35 0.23 3.84
CA PRO A 107 1.63 -1.19 3.78
C PRO A 107 0.33 -1.95 3.52
N TYR A 108 0.36 -2.90 2.57
CA TYR A 108 -0.81 -3.74 2.33
C TYR A 108 -0.97 -4.74 3.49
N LEU A 109 -2.10 -4.66 4.18
CA LEU A 109 -2.48 -5.59 5.24
C LEU A 109 -3.56 -6.52 4.68
N GLU A 110 -3.30 -7.82 4.71
CA GLU A 110 -4.32 -8.81 4.38
C GLU A 110 -5.45 -8.77 5.42
N LYS A 111 -6.67 -9.10 4.99
CA LYS A 111 -7.88 -9.03 5.82
C LYS A 111 -7.80 -9.91 7.07
N ASP A 112 -7.05 -11.01 6.99
CA ASP A 112 -6.85 -11.96 8.09
C ASP A 112 -5.71 -11.52 9.03
N GLY A 113 -5.13 -10.34 8.82
CA GLY A 113 -4.04 -9.78 9.62
C GLY A 113 -2.71 -10.51 9.42
N GLY A 114 -1.61 -9.83 9.74
CA GLY A 114 -0.30 -10.47 9.71
C GLY A 114 -0.07 -11.38 10.91
N ALA A 115 0.89 -12.29 10.81
CA ALA A 115 1.45 -12.94 12.00
C ALA A 115 2.37 -11.98 12.74
N CYS A 116 2.32 -11.98 14.08
CA CYS A 116 3.23 -11.20 14.90
C CYS A 116 4.65 -11.76 14.80
N GLU A 117 5.63 -10.93 14.50
CA GLU A 117 7.02 -11.38 14.41
C GLU A 117 7.54 -11.94 15.75
N SER A 118 7.11 -11.36 16.88
CA SER A 118 7.63 -11.73 18.20
C SER A 118 7.04 -13.01 18.78
N CYS A 119 5.80 -13.36 18.43
CA CYS A 119 5.10 -14.49 19.05
C CYS A 119 4.42 -15.45 18.06
N GLY A 120 4.45 -15.15 16.76
CA GLY A 120 3.86 -15.98 15.71
C GLY A 120 2.33 -16.04 15.72
N ARG A 121 1.65 -15.31 16.62
CA ARG A 121 0.18 -15.31 16.67
C ARG A 121 -0.40 -14.65 15.42
N PRO A 122 -1.48 -15.20 14.84
CA PRO A 122 -2.24 -14.55 13.77
C PRO A 122 -2.95 -13.30 14.32
N ASN A 123 -3.48 -12.45 13.42
CA ASN A 123 -4.21 -11.23 13.77
C ASN A 123 -3.36 -10.16 14.48
N ALA A 124 -2.13 -9.93 14.02
CA ALA A 124 -1.36 -8.76 14.44
C ALA A 124 -1.93 -7.50 13.79
N PHE A 125 -2.48 -6.59 14.60
CA PHE A 125 -3.16 -5.37 14.15
C PHE A 125 -2.24 -4.13 14.14
N GLN A 126 -1.00 -4.23 14.62
CA GLN A 126 -0.03 -3.13 14.58
C GLN A 126 1.09 -3.41 13.59
N PHE A 127 1.26 -2.51 12.62
CA PHE A 127 2.38 -2.51 11.68
C PHE A 127 3.41 -1.44 12.09
N CYS A 128 4.63 -1.87 12.43
CA CYS A 128 5.72 -0.95 12.74
C CYS A 128 6.42 -0.52 11.44
N ARG A 129 6.37 0.78 11.12
CA ARG A 129 6.91 1.34 9.87
C ARG A 129 8.43 1.25 9.76
N SER A 130 9.15 1.29 10.89
CA SER A 130 10.61 1.18 10.92
C SER A 130 11.10 -0.25 10.70
N CYS A 131 10.38 -1.23 11.26
CA CYS A 131 10.75 -2.64 11.17
C CYS A 131 10.10 -3.35 9.98
N LEU A 132 9.06 -2.76 9.38
CA LEU A 132 8.22 -3.35 8.33
C LEU A 132 7.64 -4.72 8.74
N ARG A 133 7.27 -4.83 10.01
CA ARG A 133 6.76 -6.07 10.62
C ARG A 133 5.51 -5.80 11.43
N ASN A 134 4.67 -6.83 11.49
CA ASN A 134 3.45 -6.83 12.28
C ASN A 134 3.72 -7.30 13.72
N PHE A 135 3.07 -6.68 14.68
CA PHE A 135 3.14 -6.99 16.10
C PHE A 135 1.72 -7.05 16.71
N CYS A 136 1.53 -7.92 17.70
CA CYS A 136 0.27 -8.00 18.46
C CYS A 136 0.24 -6.93 19.56
N CYS A 137 -0.89 -6.24 19.71
CA CYS A 137 -1.25 -5.52 20.94
C CYS A 137 -1.66 -6.52 22.03
N ASP A 138 -0.74 -7.23 22.67
CA ASP A 138 -1.12 -8.09 23.80
C ASP A 138 -0.94 -7.33 25.12
N GLU A 139 -2.04 -6.79 25.67
CA GLU A 139 -2.08 -6.24 27.02
C GLU A 139 -1.84 -7.31 28.11
N ARG A 140 -1.84 -8.61 27.81
CA ARG A 140 -1.50 -9.64 28.79
C ARG A 140 0.01 -9.85 28.96
N LEU A 141 0.85 -9.16 28.17
CA LEU A 141 2.31 -9.19 28.35
C LEU A 141 2.71 -8.38 29.60
N PRO A 142 3.67 -8.88 30.40
CA PRO A 142 4.21 -8.14 31.54
C PRO A 142 4.81 -6.79 31.08
N PRO A 143 4.75 -5.74 31.91
CA PRO A 143 5.15 -4.37 31.54
C PRO A 143 6.60 -4.25 31.03
N THR A 144 7.48 -5.18 31.42
CA THR A 144 8.86 -5.29 30.95
C THR A 144 9.00 -5.74 29.48
N ARG A 145 7.99 -6.43 28.92
CA ARG A 145 7.92 -6.82 27.51
C ARG A 145 7.04 -5.90 26.66
N ARG A 146 6.12 -5.14 27.27
CA ARG A 146 5.34 -4.10 26.57
C ARG A 146 6.23 -2.98 26.01
N ARG A 147 7.34 -2.63 26.69
CA ARG A 147 8.32 -1.64 26.21
C ARG A 147 9.38 -2.18 25.22
N ARG A 148 9.37 -3.49 24.92
CA ARG A 148 10.33 -4.13 23.99
C ARG A 148 9.73 -4.47 22.63
N GLN A 149 8.51 -4.03 22.34
CA GLN A 149 8.07 -3.99 20.95
C GLN A 149 8.84 -2.82 20.29
N PRO A 150 9.50 -3.03 19.13
CA PRO A 150 10.39 -2.04 18.51
C PRO A 150 9.66 -0.81 17.93
N CYS A 151 8.39 -0.65 18.28
CA CYS A 151 7.53 0.51 18.19
C CYS A 151 6.48 0.32 19.33
#